data_AF-A0A645HUT4-F1
#
_entry.id   AF-A0A645HUT4-F1
#
_cell.length_a   1.000
_cell.length_b   1.000
_cell.length_c   1.000
_cell.angle_alpha   90.00
_cell.angle_beta   90.00
_cell.angle_gamma   90.00
#
_symmetry.space_group_name_H-M   'P 1'
#
loop_
_entity.id
_entity.type
_entity.pdbx_description
1 polymer ?
#
loop_
_entity_poly.entity_id
_entity_poly.type
_entity_poly.pdbx_seq_one_letter_code
_entity_poly.pdbx_strand_id
1 'polypeptide(L)' 'MQQSTISQQLKLLRARRLVRFRKDGRNVLYRLNDEHIHAILALGTEHYQELQ' A
#
# COMPACT_ATOMS: atom_id res chain seq x y z
N MET A 1 17.35 4.81 12.96
CA MET A 1 16.02 4.23 12.67
C MET A 1 16.26 2.93 11.93
N GLN A 2 16.08 1.76 12.56
CA GLN A 2 16.24 0.48 11.85
C GLN A 2 15.30 0.51 10.64
N GLN A 3 15.83 0.29 9.43
CA GLN A 3 15.01 0.18 8.23
C GLN A 3 14.03 -0.97 8.43
N SER A 4 12.77 -0.64 8.77
CA SER A 4 11.69 -1.62 8.71
C SER A 4 11.64 -2.10 7.27
N THR A 5 11.95 -3.37 7.04
CA THR A 5 11.98 -3.93 5.68
C THR A 5 10.62 -3.68 5.01
N ILE A 6 10.61 -3.36 3.73
CA ILE A 6 9.36 -3.12 2.97
C ILE A 6 8.41 -4.32 3.15
N SER A 7 8.95 -5.54 3.23
CA SER A 7 8.20 -6.77 3.51
C SER A 7 7.46 -6.75 4.86
N GLN A 8 8.06 -6.20 5.92
CA GLN A 8 7.39 -6.05 7.22
C GLN A 8 6.25 -5.03 7.15
N GLN A 9 6.45 -3.92 6.44
CA GLN A 9 5.40 -2.91 6.24
C GLN A 9 4.24 -3.48 5.41
N LEU A 10 4.52 -4.19 4.32
CA LEU A 10 3.51 -4.85 3.50
C LEU A 10 2.72 -5.90 4.30
N LYS A 11 3.38 -6.61 5.23
CA LYS A 11 2.71 -7.54 6.15
C LYS A 11 1.73 -6.81 7.08
N LEU A 12 2.11 -5.66 7.62
CA LEU A 12 1.23 -4.83 8.44
C LEU A 12 0.02 -4.29 7.64
N LEU A 13 0.27 -3.75 6.45
CA LEU A 13 -0.79 -3.24 5.56
C LEU A 13 -1.79 -4.34 5.18
N ARG A 14 -1.29 -5.56 4.93
CA ARG A 14 -2.14 -6.73 4.67
C ARG A 14 -2.99 -7.09 5.90
N ALA A 15 -2.41 -7.08 7.10
CA ALA A 15 -3.15 -7.36 8.34
C ALA A 15 -4.29 -6.35 8.56
N ARG A 16 -4.11 -5.11 8.11
CA ARG A 16 -5.13 -4.05 8.13
C ARG A 16 -6.06 -4.04 6.91
N ARG A 17 -5.96 -5.04 6.02
CA ARG A 17 -6.77 -5.17 4.80
C ARG A 17 -6.64 -3.99 3.82
N LEU A 18 -5.53 -3.24 3.88
CA LEU A 18 -5.25 -2.13 2.97
C LEU A 18 -4.68 -2.61 1.63
N VAL A 19 -3.99 -3.75 1.66
CA VAL A 19 -3.42 -4.39 0.47
C VAL A 19 -3.81 -5.86 0.43
N ARG A 20 -3.97 -6.35 -0.79
CA ARG A 20 -4.07 -7.77 -1.14
C ARG A 20 -2.80 -8.20 -1.86
N PHE A 21 -2.57 -9.50 -1.88
CA PHE A 21 -1.41 -10.07 -2.56
C PHE A 21 -1.82 -11.30 -3.37
N ARG A 22 -1.02 -11.59 -4.40
CA ARG A 22 -1.04 -12.86 -5.11
C ARG A 22 0.37 -13.39 -5.24
N LYS A 23 0.51 -14.72 -5.27
CA LYS A 23 1.80 -15.37 -5.58
C LYS A 23 1.90 -15.56 -7.08
N ASP A 24 3.07 -15.29 -7.63
CA ASP A 24 3.42 -15.48 -9.02
C ASP A 24 4.79 -16.17 -9.09
N GLY A 25 4.78 -17.51 -9.11
CA GLY A 25 5.96 -18.34 -8.93
C GLY A 25 6.67 -18.05 -7.60
N ARG A 26 7.90 -17.53 -7.68
CA ARG A 26 8.73 -17.13 -6.53
C ARG A 26 8.43 -15.71 -6.04
N ASN A 27 7.63 -14.94 -6.78
CA ASN A 27 7.34 -13.55 -6.47
C ASN A 27 6.02 -13.40 -5.72
N VAL A 28 5.92 -12.34 -4.91
CA VAL A 28 4.68 -11.94 -4.25
C VAL A 28 4.32 -10.54 -4.72
N LEU A 29 3.22 -10.43 -5.45
CA LEU A 29 2.74 -9.17 -6.03
C LEU A 29 1.65 -8.60 -5.13
N TYR A 30 1.83 -7.35 -4.70
CA TYR A 30 0.87 -6.62 -3.87
C TYR A 30 0.06 -5.61 -4.71
N ARG A 31 -1.17 -5.36 -4.30
CA ARG A 31 -2.06 -4.31 -4.85
C ARG A 31 -2.95 -3.77 -3.73
N LEU A 32 -3.47 -2.56 -3.90
CA LEU A 32 -4.57 -2.05 -3.07
C LEU A 32 -5.74 -3.04 -3.03
N ASN A 33 -6.39 -3.10 -1.87
CA ASN A 33 -7.43 -4.07 -1.60
C ASN A 33 -8.71 -3.77 -2.41
N ASP A 34 -9.08 -2.50 -2.55
CA ASP A 34 -10.25 -2.01 -3.27
C ASP A 34 -10.01 -0.60 -3.85
N GLU A 35 -11.03 -0.10 -4.57
CA GLU A 35 -11.02 1.22 -5.20
C GLU A 35 -11.18 2.37 -4.18
N HIS A 36 -11.83 2.14 -3.04
CA HIS A 36 -11.99 3.19 -2.03
C HIS A 36 -10.64 3.61 -1.44
N ILE A 37 -9.75 2.64 -1.18
CA ILE A 37 -8.39 2.95 -0.72
C ILE A 37 -7.60 3.73 -1.78
N HIS A 38 -7.79 3.41 -3.06
CA HIS A 38 -7.18 4.15 -4.16
C HIS A 38 -7.68 5.61 -4.19
N ALA A 39 -8.99 5.83 -4.09
CA ALA A 39 -9.58 7.17 -4.06
C ALA A 39 -9.09 8.02 -2.88
N ILE A 40 -8.96 7.44 -1.69
CA ILE A 40 -8.44 8.15 -0.50
C ILE A 40 -6.98 8.58 -0.72
N LEU A 41 -6.15 7.69 -1.26
CA LEU A 41 -4.74 8.00 -1.55
C LEU A 41 -4.60 9.05 -2.65
N ALA A 42 -5.45 8.98 -3.69
CA ALA A 42 -5.50 9.97 -4.76
C ALA A 42 -5.86 11.36 -4.20
N LEU A 43 -6.93 11.47 -3.41
CA LEU A 43 -7.34 12.72 -2.77
C LEU A 43 -6.23 13.29 -1.87
N GLY A 44 -5.59 12.45 -1.06
CA GLY A 44 -4.48 12.88 -0.20
C GLY A 44 -3.26 13.34 -1.01
N THR A 45 -3.02 12.74 -2.17
CA THR A 45 -1.91 13.12 -3.06
C THR A 45 -2.21 14.44 -3.76
N GLU A 46 -3.43 14.62 -4.27
CA GLU A 46 -3.91 15.88 -4.84
C GLU A 46 -3.78 17.02 -3.83
N HIS A 47 -4.29 16.83 -2.61
CA HIS A 47 -4.17 17.84 -1.56
C HIS A 47 -2.72 18.16 -1.18
N TYR A 48 -1.84 17.15 -1.13
CA TYR A 48 -0.42 17.36 -0.88
C TYR A 48 0.24 18.21 -1.98
N GLN A 49 -0.19 18.04 -3.24
CA GLN A 49 0.30 18.82 -4.37
C GLN A 49 -0.23 20.25 -4.39
N GLU A 50 -1.44 20.52 -3.88
CA GLU A 50 -1.95 21.89 -3.70
C GLU A 50 -1.13 22.71 -2.69
N LEU A 51 -0.47 22.04 -1.74
CA LEU A 51 0.33 22.66 -0.68
C LEU A 51 1.81 22.88 -1.06
N GLN A 52 2.24 22.42 -2.24
CA GLN A 52 3.60 22.55 -2.77
C GLN A 52 3.70 23.74 -3.74
#